data_AF-A0A240EJ05-F1
#
_entry.id   AF-A0A240EJ05-F1
#
_cell.length_a   1.000
_cell.length_b   1.000
_cell.length_c   1.000
_cell.angle_alpha   90.00
_cell.angle_beta   90.00
_cell.angle_gamma   90.00
#
_symmetry.space_group_name_H-M   'P 1'
#
loop_
_entity.id
_entity.type
_entity.pdbx_description
1 polymer ?
#
loop_
_entity_poly.entity_id
_entity_poly.type
_entity_poly.pdbx_seq_one_letter_code
_entity_poly.pdbx_strand_id
1 'polypeptide(L)'
;MKECSLTEFGNPSIKMRKFLLKHAGHFSNEVVDIFKFNFSCRHVKASFSEAHKPPKNSIKTVLNIEDFGHVFFFIEPQAADILLYKHLNTPSPIRKSKRSVSDTTLTQTHLRLFQKLTMAITNILTADASHYAVEHTDHQPSDIGTTITFTFDDQQIDITFMLDDRYVKKLRDLMESNETFDREEILNNLRYQPVELGCVMLHGQCTLHELTSLQPGDFMPMTLCKNLTVKVNGHPTFFGKLQSINSELGVEIDG
;
A
#
# COMPACT_ATOMS: atom_id res chain seq x y z
N MET A 1 9.16 -9.31 4.37
CA MET A 1 7.87 -9.87 3.91
C MET A 1 6.77 -9.10 4.63
N LYS A 2 5.75 -8.61 3.93
CA LYS A 2 4.55 -8.03 4.58
C LYS A 2 3.64 -9.21 4.96
N GLU A 3 3.34 -9.35 6.24
CA GLU A 3 2.27 -10.23 6.69
C GLU A 3 0.95 -9.67 6.15
N CYS A 4 0.27 -10.44 5.29
CA CYS A 4 -1.03 -10.06 4.76
C CYS A 4 -2.07 -10.60 5.75
N SER A 5 -2.75 -9.74 6.51
CA SER A 5 -3.79 -10.19 7.42
C SER A 5 -5.02 -10.63 6.60
N LEU A 6 -5.61 -11.77 6.95
CA LEU A 6 -6.87 -12.23 6.34
C LEU A 6 -8.01 -11.20 6.50
N THR A 7 -7.90 -10.29 7.47
CA THR A 7 -8.82 -9.15 7.67
C THR A 7 -8.70 -8.07 6.60
N GLU A 8 -7.68 -8.13 5.73
CA GLU A 8 -7.53 -7.20 4.60
C GLU A 8 -8.45 -7.57 3.43
N PHE A 9 -8.86 -8.84 3.34
CA PHE A 9 -9.80 -9.31 2.34
C PHE A 9 -11.22 -8.87 2.70
N GLY A 10 -11.87 -8.16 1.78
CA GLY A 10 -13.23 -7.65 1.97
C GLY A 10 -13.33 -6.32 2.72
N ASN A 11 -12.22 -5.73 3.18
CA ASN A 11 -12.23 -4.38 3.75
C ASN A 11 -12.37 -3.33 2.61
N PRO A 12 -13.50 -2.60 2.53
CA PRO A 12 -13.75 -1.65 1.44
C PRO A 12 -12.72 -0.52 1.39
N SER A 13 -12.19 -0.10 2.54
CA SER A 13 -11.18 0.96 2.62
C SER A 13 -9.84 0.51 2.05
N ILE A 14 -9.44 -0.75 2.28
CA ILE A 14 -8.20 -1.31 1.69
C ILE A 14 -8.35 -1.46 0.18
N LYS A 15 -9.49 -1.98 -0.29
CA LYS A 15 -9.80 -2.07 -1.73
C LYS A 15 -9.74 -0.69 -2.38
N MET A 16 -10.33 0.32 -1.75
CA MET A 16 -10.33 1.69 -2.24
C MET A 16 -8.92 2.30 -2.30
N ARG A 17 -8.08 2.07 -1.29
CA ARG A 17 -6.68 2.54 -1.30
C ARG A 17 -5.88 1.93 -2.45
N LYS A 18 -5.97 0.61 -2.62
CA LYS A 18 -5.29 -0.08 -3.74
C LYS A 18 -5.79 0.41 -5.09
N PHE A 19 -7.10 0.63 -5.22
CA PHE A 19 -7.69 1.20 -6.43
C PHE A 19 -7.15 2.61 -6.72
N LEU A 20 -7.18 3.51 -5.73
CA LEU A 20 -6.67 4.87 -5.88
C LEU A 20 -5.18 4.87 -6.23
N LEU A 21 -4.38 4.04 -5.58
CA LEU A 21 -2.95 3.90 -5.85
C LEU A 21 -2.69 3.41 -7.28
N LYS A 22 -3.43 2.39 -7.74
CA LYS A 22 -3.33 1.86 -9.11
C LYS A 22 -3.75 2.92 -10.14
N HIS A 23 -4.84 3.64 -9.87
CA HIS A 23 -5.32 4.73 -10.71
C HIS A 23 -4.30 5.86 -10.81
N ALA A 24 -3.75 6.33 -9.69
CA ALA A 24 -2.72 7.37 -9.70
C ALA A 24 -1.44 6.93 -10.41
N GLY A 25 -1.02 5.68 -10.18
CA GLY A 25 0.16 5.09 -10.82
C GLY A 25 0.01 4.90 -12.33
N HIS A 26 -1.21 4.68 -12.83
CA HIS A 26 -1.51 4.60 -14.27
C HIS A 26 -1.10 5.89 -14.99
N PHE A 27 -1.32 7.05 -14.38
CA PHE A 27 -0.99 8.37 -14.92
C PHE A 27 0.43 8.86 -14.56
N SER A 28 1.32 7.95 -14.17
CA SER A 28 2.66 8.31 -13.69
C SER A 28 3.48 9.09 -14.72
N ASN A 29 3.38 8.76 -16.00
CA ASN A 29 4.14 9.41 -17.07
C ASN A 29 3.64 10.85 -17.30
N GLU A 30 2.33 11.05 -17.36
CA GLU A 30 1.69 12.34 -17.54
C GLU A 30 1.99 13.27 -16.37
N VAL A 31 1.95 12.74 -15.14
CA VAL A 31 2.31 13.48 -13.92
C VAL A 31 3.79 13.89 -13.96
N VAL A 32 4.68 13.00 -14.41
CA VAL A 32 6.11 13.30 -14.60
C VAL A 32 6.31 14.38 -15.67
N ASP A 33 5.59 14.33 -16.78
CA ASP A 33 5.75 15.28 -17.88
C ASP A 33 5.26 16.68 -17.52
N ILE A 34 4.13 16.80 -16.81
CA ILE A 34 3.69 18.09 -16.23
C ILE A 34 4.74 18.61 -15.25
N PHE A 35 5.32 17.74 -14.42
CA PHE A 35 6.35 18.16 -13.48
C PHE A 35 7.61 18.69 -14.20
N LYS A 36 8.12 17.96 -15.19
CA LYS A 36 9.25 18.39 -16.02
C LYS A 36 8.97 19.72 -16.72
N PHE A 37 7.78 19.87 -17.28
CA PHE A 37 7.37 21.08 -17.98
C PHE A 37 7.36 22.31 -17.06
N ASN A 38 6.80 22.19 -15.85
CA ASN A 38 6.67 23.32 -14.93
C ASN A 38 7.96 23.71 -14.20
N PHE A 39 8.89 22.76 -14.03
CA PHE A 39 10.09 22.94 -13.19
C PHE A 39 11.42 22.76 -13.94
N SER A 40 11.38 22.62 -15.28
CA SER A 40 12.56 22.51 -16.16
C SER A 40 13.55 21.39 -15.76
N CYS A 41 13.05 20.33 -15.12
CA CYS A 41 13.86 19.19 -14.69
C CYS A 41 14.05 18.19 -15.84
N ARG A 42 15.29 17.71 -16.07
CA ARG A 42 15.59 16.74 -17.14
C ARG A 42 15.31 15.29 -16.74
N HIS A 43 15.66 14.92 -15.51
CA HIS A 43 15.53 13.57 -14.99
C HIS A 43 14.61 13.57 -13.77
N VAL A 44 13.35 13.27 -14.00
CA VAL A 44 12.32 13.17 -12.96
C VAL A 44 11.79 11.75 -12.94
N LYS A 45 11.70 11.16 -11.74
CA LYS A 45 10.98 9.92 -11.49
C LYS A 45 9.87 10.20 -10.50
N ALA A 46 8.70 9.58 -10.69
CA ALA A 46 7.61 9.59 -9.74
C ALA A 46 7.38 8.17 -9.21
N SER A 47 7.23 8.04 -7.89
CA SER A 47 6.76 6.81 -7.24
C SER A 47 5.53 7.12 -6.41
N PHE A 48 4.63 6.15 -6.29
CA PHE A 48 3.34 6.30 -5.63
C PHE A 48 3.26 5.34 -4.45
N SER A 49 2.78 5.82 -3.30
CA SER A 49 2.56 5.02 -2.11
C SER A 49 1.27 5.39 -1.41
N GLU A 50 0.70 4.46 -0.64
CA GLU A 50 -0.52 4.73 0.14
C GLU A 50 -0.27 5.79 1.23
N ALA A 51 -1.27 6.63 1.48
CA ALA A 51 -1.29 7.57 2.58
C ALA A 51 -2.54 7.38 3.44
N HIS A 52 -2.35 7.32 4.76
CA HIS A 52 -3.44 7.10 5.73
C HIS A 52 -3.79 8.34 6.54
N LYS A 53 -2.89 9.31 6.59
CA LYS A 53 -3.04 10.54 7.38
C LYS A 53 -2.36 11.70 6.66
N PRO A 54 -2.86 12.92 6.85
CA PRO A 54 -2.17 14.11 6.37
C PRO A 54 -0.76 14.20 6.97
N PRO A 55 0.25 14.59 6.19
CA PRO A 55 1.58 14.87 6.72
C PRO A 55 1.52 16.02 7.74
N LYS A 56 2.34 15.94 8.79
CA LYS A 56 2.39 16.97 9.83
C LYS A 56 3.06 18.24 9.29
N ASN A 57 2.62 19.41 9.75
CA ASN A 57 3.21 20.71 9.39
C ASN A 57 3.24 20.99 7.88
N SER A 58 2.30 20.45 7.11
CA SER A 58 2.20 20.66 5.67
C SER A 58 1.34 21.88 5.31
N ILE A 59 1.67 22.50 4.18
CA ILE A 59 0.76 23.39 3.46
C ILE A 59 -0.39 22.55 2.90
N LYS A 60 -1.60 23.10 2.90
CA LYS A 60 -2.80 22.46 2.36
C LYS A 60 -3.40 23.29 1.21
N THR A 61 -3.75 22.62 0.13
CA THR A 61 -4.64 23.14 -0.92
C THR A 61 -5.82 22.20 -1.06
N VAL A 62 -7.03 22.74 -1.21
CA VAL A 62 -8.25 21.94 -1.39
C VAL A 62 -8.86 22.25 -2.74
N LEU A 63 -9.18 21.19 -3.49
CA LEU A 63 -9.93 21.29 -4.73
C LEU A 63 -11.26 20.58 -4.55
N ASN A 64 -12.35 21.19 -5.01
CA ASN A 64 -13.64 20.51 -5.15
C ASN A 64 -13.77 20.03 -6.59
N ILE A 65 -14.00 18.73 -6.76
CA ILE A 65 -14.30 18.11 -8.05
C ILE A 65 -15.82 18.01 -8.14
N GLU A 66 -16.40 18.66 -9.15
CA GLU A 66 -17.84 18.65 -9.37
C GLU A 66 -18.35 17.22 -9.42
N ASP A 67 -19.51 17.00 -8.82
CA ASP A 67 -20.12 15.69 -8.70
C ASP A 67 -19.30 14.62 -7.97
N PHE A 68 -18.16 14.89 -7.35
CA PHE A 68 -17.45 13.90 -6.52
C PHE A 68 -17.34 14.35 -5.07
N GLY A 69 -16.63 15.45 -4.83
CA GLY A 69 -16.30 15.92 -3.50
C GLY A 69 -14.93 16.60 -3.47
N HIS A 70 -14.35 16.68 -2.28
CA HIS A 70 -13.09 17.40 -2.07
C HIS A 70 -11.87 16.48 -2.16
N VAL A 71 -10.79 17.02 -2.72
CA VAL A 71 -9.45 16.45 -2.69
C VAL A 71 -8.53 17.43 -1.96
N PHE A 72 -7.84 16.93 -0.94
CA PHE A 72 -6.91 17.69 -0.12
C PHE A 72 -5.49 17.34 -0.55
N PHE A 73 -4.74 18.34 -1.00
CA PHE A 73 -3.34 18.22 -1.34
C PHE A 73 -2.45 18.80 -0.24
N PHE A 74 -1.37 18.10 0.06
CA PHE A 74 -0.44 18.45 1.12
C PHE A 74 1.00 18.40 0.60
N ILE A 75 1.79 19.40 1.00
CA ILE A 75 3.22 19.48 0.73
C ILE A 75 3.96 20.08 1.93
N GLU A 76 5.18 19.65 2.20
CA GLU A 76 6.00 20.28 3.23
C GLU A 76 6.45 21.69 2.80
N PRO A 77 6.55 22.65 3.74
CA PRO A 77 7.03 24.01 3.43
C PRO A 77 8.37 24.06 2.70
N GLN A 78 9.31 23.18 3.07
CA GLN A 78 10.63 23.10 2.43
C GLN A 78 10.53 22.61 0.98
N ALA A 79 9.63 21.65 0.72
CA ALA A 79 9.39 21.17 -0.63
C ALA A 79 8.73 22.26 -1.50
N ALA A 80 7.81 23.05 -0.95
CA ALA A 80 7.23 24.19 -1.66
C ALA A 80 8.27 25.27 -2.01
N ASP A 81 9.23 25.53 -1.12
CA ASP A 81 10.36 26.44 -1.38
C ASP A 81 11.26 25.90 -2.50
N ILE A 82 11.61 24.60 -2.47
CA ILE A 82 12.35 23.93 -3.55
C ILE A 82 11.64 24.08 -4.89
N LEU A 83 10.32 23.85 -4.94
CA LEU A 83 9.52 24.02 -6.14
C LEU A 83 9.59 25.46 -6.68
N LEU A 84 9.55 26.46 -5.81
CA LEU A 84 9.65 27.86 -6.22
C LEU A 84 11.02 28.16 -6.82
N TYR A 85 12.12 27.76 -6.16
CA TYR A 85 13.47 27.96 -6.70
C TYR A 85 13.63 27.31 -8.08
N LYS A 86 13.10 26.08 -8.25
CA LYS A 86 13.11 25.36 -9.53
C LYS A 86 12.27 26.07 -10.58
N HIS A 87 11.06 26.52 -10.24
CA HIS A 87 10.21 27.27 -11.17
C HIS A 87 10.87 28.56 -11.65
N LEU A 88 11.61 29.23 -10.77
CA LEU A 88 12.35 30.46 -11.09
C LEU A 88 13.72 30.21 -11.75
N ASN A 89 14.11 28.95 -11.98
CA ASN A 89 15.45 28.55 -12.47
C ASN A 89 16.59 29.18 -11.67
N THR A 90 16.39 29.35 -10.36
CA THR A 90 17.40 29.89 -9.45
C THR A 90 18.07 28.74 -8.71
N PRO A 91 19.40 28.82 -8.46
CA PRO A 91 20.09 27.78 -7.71
C PRO A 91 19.43 27.67 -6.33
N SER A 92 18.89 26.48 -6.05
CA SER A 92 18.30 26.17 -4.75
C SER A 92 19.33 26.47 -3.66
N PRO A 93 18.94 27.09 -2.52
CA PRO A 93 19.86 27.31 -1.43
C PRO A 93 20.40 25.95 -0.97
N ILE A 94 21.64 25.66 -1.38
CA ILE A 94 22.39 24.46 -1.03
C ILE A 94 22.27 24.28 0.49
N ARG A 95 21.88 23.06 0.93
CA ARG A 95 21.81 22.63 2.33
C ARG A 95 23.12 22.94 3.07
N LYS A 96 23.31 24.18 3.52
CA LYS A 96 24.23 24.49 4.62
C LYS A 96 23.44 24.31 5.90
N SER A 97 23.68 23.16 6.54
CA SER A 97 23.41 22.83 7.93
C SER A 97 22.01 23.16 8.46
N LYS A 98 21.22 22.12 8.78
CA LYS A 98 20.16 22.15 9.81
C LYS A 98 19.46 23.52 9.96
N ARG A 99 18.90 24.07 8.87
CA ARG A 99 17.88 25.12 9.05
C ARG A 99 16.74 24.42 9.76
N SER A 100 16.45 24.87 10.97
CA SER A 100 15.30 24.42 11.73
C SER A 100 14.07 24.52 10.83
N VAL A 101 13.17 23.56 10.99
CA VAL A 101 11.88 23.43 10.28
C VAL A 101 11.01 24.71 10.41
N SER A 102 11.41 25.69 11.23
CA SER A 102 10.63 26.85 11.68
C SER A 102 10.66 28.11 10.81
N ASP A 103 11.66 28.32 9.93
CA ASP A 103 11.92 29.69 9.42
C ASP A 103 11.66 29.88 7.91
N THR A 104 11.00 28.93 7.24
CA THR A 104 10.61 29.13 5.84
C THR A 104 9.36 30.00 5.79
N THR A 105 9.51 31.32 5.65
CA THR A 105 8.40 32.24 5.49
C THR A 105 7.76 32.04 4.12
N LEU A 106 6.71 31.21 4.09
CA LEU A 106 5.96 30.94 2.87
C LEU A 106 5.21 32.20 2.42
N THR A 107 5.45 32.58 1.16
CA THR A 107 4.75 33.69 0.51
C THR A 107 3.54 33.19 -0.26
N GLN A 108 2.64 34.11 -0.63
CA GLN A 108 1.49 33.80 -1.51
C GLN A 108 1.90 33.16 -2.84
N THR A 109 3.12 33.46 -3.33
CA THR A 109 3.65 32.83 -4.55
C THR A 109 3.84 31.33 -4.38
N HIS A 110 4.31 30.86 -3.21
CA HIS A 110 4.45 29.43 -2.93
C HIS A 110 3.10 28.73 -2.98
N LEU A 111 2.09 29.32 -2.31
CA LEU A 111 0.74 28.78 -2.25
C LEU A 111 0.09 28.70 -3.63
N ARG A 112 0.23 29.76 -4.44
CA ARG A 112 -0.30 29.81 -5.82
C ARG A 112 0.40 28.83 -6.75
N LEU A 113 1.72 28.68 -6.64
CA LEU A 113 2.48 27.70 -7.42
C LEU A 113 2.04 26.28 -7.07
N PHE A 114 1.91 25.97 -5.78
CA PHE A 114 1.42 24.68 -5.33
C PHE A 114 -0.01 24.43 -5.81
N GLN A 115 -0.91 25.40 -5.67
CA GLN A 115 -2.29 25.29 -6.16
C GLN A 115 -2.36 25.01 -7.66
N LYS A 116 -1.57 25.71 -8.48
CA LYS A 116 -1.49 25.47 -9.92
C LYS A 116 -1.00 24.06 -10.25
N LEU A 117 0.02 23.58 -9.53
CA LEU A 117 0.52 22.21 -9.68
C LEU A 117 -0.57 21.19 -9.30
N THR A 118 -1.30 21.40 -8.20
CA THR A 118 -2.36 20.49 -7.78
C THR A 118 -3.53 20.47 -8.76
N MET A 119 -3.91 21.61 -9.34
CA MET A 119 -4.92 21.66 -10.41
C MET A 119 -4.47 20.87 -11.64
N ALA A 120 -3.21 21.02 -12.06
CA ALA A 120 -2.66 20.28 -13.18
C ALA A 120 -2.63 18.76 -12.93
N ILE A 121 -2.25 18.33 -11.72
CA ILE A 121 -2.31 16.91 -11.32
C ILE A 121 -3.75 16.42 -11.33
N THR A 122 -4.69 17.19 -10.79
CA THR A 122 -6.11 16.82 -10.78
C THR A 122 -6.67 16.65 -12.20
N ASN A 123 -6.37 17.56 -13.12
CA ASN A 123 -6.78 17.43 -14.53
C ASN A 123 -6.38 16.09 -15.14
N ILE A 124 -5.14 15.66 -14.92
CA ILE A 124 -4.67 14.34 -15.38
C ILE A 124 -5.50 13.24 -14.73
N LEU A 125 -5.59 13.25 -13.39
CA LEU A 125 -6.18 12.15 -12.63
C LEU A 125 -7.69 12.01 -12.84
N THR A 126 -8.40 13.08 -13.20
CA THR A 126 -9.85 13.07 -13.39
C THR A 126 -10.28 13.26 -14.83
N ALA A 127 -9.36 13.11 -15.80
CA ALA A 127 -9.63 13.28 -17.23
C ALA A 127 -10.41 14.58 -17.51
N ASP A 128 -9.89 15.70 -16.99
CA ASP A 128 -10.45 17.05 -17.15
C ASP A 128 -11.86 17.27 -16.58
N ALA A 129 -12.29 16.46 -15.60
CA ALA A 129 -13.50 16.77 -14.82
C ALA A 129 -13.45 18.20 -14.25
N SER A 130 -14.60 18.88 -14.29
CA SER A 130 -14.75 20.23 -13.74
C SER A 130 -14.35 20.26 -12.26
N HIS A 131 -13.41 21.13 -11.91
CA HIS A 131 -12.93 21.28 -10.55
C HIS A 131 -12.44 22.70 -10.31
N TYR A 132 -12.50 23.15 -9.06
CA TYR A 132 -12.07 24.48 -8.65
C TYR A 132 -11.46 24.46 -7.25
N ALA A 133 -10.58 25.43 -6.98
CA ALA A 133 -9.96 25.55 -5.67
C ALA A 133 -10.93 26.15 -4.65
N VAL A 134 -10.85 25.63 -3.42
CA VAL A 134 -11.68 26.05 -2.29
C VAL A 134 -10.78 26.64 -1.19
N GLU A 135 -11.06 27.88 -0.79
CA GLU A 135 -10.30 28.56 0.26
C GLU A 135 -10.68 28.08 1.66
N HIS A 136 -11.98 27.83 1.89
CA HIS A 136 -12.52 27.43 3.18
C HIS A 136 -13.50 26.26 3.02
N THR A 137 -13.28 25.21 3.81
CA THR A 137 -14.14 24.03 3.83
C THR A 137 -14.12 23.42 5.23
N ASP A 138 -15.28 22.99 5.72
CA ASP A 138 -15.42 22.24 6.97
C ASP A 138 -15.17 20.74 6.77
N HIS A 139 -15.02 20.30 5.51
CA HIS A 139 -14.73 18.91 5.18
C HIS A 139 -13.32 18.51 5.63
N GLN A 140 -13.17 17.23 6.00
CA GLN A 140 -11.90 16.64 6.41
C GLN A 140 -11.48 15.52 5.44
N PRO A 141 -10.17 15.29 5.27
CA PRO A 141 -9.67 14.15 4.51
C PRO A 141 -10.00 12.85 5.24
N SER A 142 -10.40 11.84 4.47
CA SER A 142 -10.55 10.45 4.93
C SER A 142 -9.18 9.78 5.13
N ASP A 143 -9.17 8.48 5.46
CA ASP A 143 -7.95 7.64 5.52
C ASP A 143 -7.53 7.08 4.15
N ILE A 144 -8.13 7.57 3.07
CA ILE A 144 -7.87 7.16 1.69
C ILE A 144 -7.08 8.26 0.98
N GLY A 145 -5.79 8.00 0.75
CA GLY A 145 -4.91 8.90 0.03
C GLY A 145 -3.74 8.22 -0.64
N THR A 146 -3.00 9.00 -1.42
CA THR A 146 -1.77 8.58 -2.10
C THR A 146 -0.73 9.68 -2.00
N THR A 147 0.51 9.28 -1.71
CA THR A 147 1.68 10.14 -1.78
C THR A 147 2.39 9.91 -3.10
N ILE A 148 2.64 11.01 -3.81
CA ILE A 148 3.47 11.06 -5.00
C ILE A 148 4.83 11.60 -4.58
N THR A 149 5.84 10.76 -4.70
CA THR A 149 7.24 11.10 -4.43
C THR A 149 7.93 11.41 -5.76
N PHE A 150 8.33 12.66 -5.95
CA PHE A 150 9.13 13.09 -7.09
C PHE A 150 10.61 13.09 -6.71
N THR A 151 11.43 12.40 -7.49
CA THR A 151 12.90 12.40 -7.35
C THR A 151 13.53 13.03 -8.58
N PHE A 152 14.37 14.06 -8.38
CA PHE A 152 15.06 14.80 -9.44
C PHE A 152 16.28 15.52 -8.87
N ASP A 153 17.36 15.65 -9.64
CA ASP A 153 18.57 16.43 -9.27
C ASP A 153 19.07 16.19 -7.82
N ASP A 154 19.09 14.92 -7.37
CA ASP A 154 19.41 14.48 -6.00
C ASP A 154 18.51 15.05 -4.88
N GLN A 155 17.37 15.62 -5.26
CA GLN A 155 16.31 16.09 -4.39
C GLN A 155 15.10 15.15 -4.48
N GLN A 156 14.36 15.10 -3.38
CA GLN A 156 13.10 14.40 -3.29
C GLN A 156 12.06 15.36 -2.69
N ILE A 157 10.87 15.37 -3.27
CA ILE A 157 9.70 16.04 -2.70
C ILE A 157 8.52 15.08 -2.69
N ASP A 158 7.68 15.22 -1.68
CA ASP A 158 6.49 14.39 -1.52
C ASP A 158 5.25 15.30 -1.57
N ILE A 159 4.30 14.96 -2.44
CA ILE A 159 2.97 15.57 -2.51
C ILE A 159 1.96 14.50 -2.15
N THR A 160 1.25 14.70 -1.05
CA THR A 160 0.20 13.76 -0.62
C THR A 160 -1.16 14.31 -0.99
N PHE A 161 -2.00 13.52 -1.64
CA PHE A 161 -3.41 13.88 -1.83
C PHE A 161 -4.32 12.86 -1.15
N MET A 162 -5.40 13.37 -0.55
CA MET A 162 -6.38 12.58 0.19
C MET A 162 -7.79 12.99 -0.20
N LEU A 163 -8.71 12.03 -0.21
CA LEU A 163 -10.10 12.24 -0.62
C LEU A 163 -10.99 12.51 0.61
N ASP A 164 -12.05 13.30 0.48
CA ASP A 164 -13.11 13.35 1.51
C ASP A 164 -14.01 12.09 1.46
N ASP A 165 -14.78 11.87 2.52
CA ASP A 165 -15.67 10.70 2.62
C ASP A 165 -16.75 10.67 1.52
N ARG A 166 -17.16 11.85 1.04
CA ARG A 166 -18.16 11.96 -0.04
C ARG A 166 -17.61 11.42 -1.35
N TYR A 167 -16.39 11.82 -1.71
CA TYR A 167 -15.68 11.35 -2.88
C TYR A 167 -15.46 9.83 -2.78
N VAL A 168 -14.95 9.35 -1.64
CA VAL A 168 -14.73 7.92 -1.40
C VAL A 168 -16.02 7.12 -1.58
N LYS A 169 -17.15 7.62 -1.07
CA LYS A 169 -18.46 6.98 -1.25
C LYS A 169 -18.83 6.90 -2.73
N LYS A 170 -18.68 7.99 -3.49
CA LYS A 170 -18.99 7.99 -4.93
C LYS A 170 -18.12 7.02 -5.73
N LEU A 171 -16.82 6.98 -5.46
CA LEU A 171 -15.92 6.00 -6.07
C LEU A 171 -16.36 4.58 -5.72
N ARG A 172 -16.79 4.34 -4.47
CA ARG A 172 -17.27 3.03 -4.06
C ARG A 172 -18.53 2.64 -4.81
N ASP A 173 -19.50 3.54 -4.93
CA ASP A 173 -20.75 3.28 -5.65
C ASP A 173 -20.46 2.92 -7.13
N LEU A 174 -19.47 3.58 -7.76
CA LEU A 174 -18.99 3.23 -9.11
C LEU A 174 -18.35 1.84 -9.14
N MET A 175 -17.56 1.48 -8.13
CA MET A 175 -16.90 0.16 -8.02
C MET A 175 -17.88 -0.97 -7.66
N GLU A 176 -18.92 -0.73 -6.87
CA GLU A 176 -19.92 -1.75 -6.50
C GLU A 176 -20.73 -2.24 -7.71
N SER A 177 -20.76 -1.46 -8.79
CA SER A 177 -21.33 -1.91 -10.07
C SER A 177 -20.47 -2.95 -10.80
N ASN A 178 -19.19 -3.10 -10.46
CA ASN A 178 -18.26 -4.03 -11.08
C ASN A 178 -17.49 -4.89 -10.03
N GLU A 179 -17.89 -6.16 -9.96
CA GLU A 179 -17.07 -7.33 -9.61
C GLU A 179 -16.96 -7.78 -8.13
N THR A 180 -17.55 -8.96 -7.94
CA THR A 180 -17.08 -10.07 -7.10
C THR A 180 -15.56 -10.18 -7.10
N PHE A 181 -14.95 -10.35 -5.92
CA PHE A 181 -13.51 -10.52 -5.74
C PHE A 181 -12.88 -11.39 -6.83
N ASP A 182 -11.85 -10.86 -7.49
CA ASP A 182 -11.09 -11.63 -8.47
C ASP A 182 -10.34 -12.76 -7.75
N ARG A 183 -10.73 -14.00 -8.08
CA ARG A 183 -10.14 -15.21 -7.53
C ARG A 183 -8.63 -15.25 -7.77
N GLU A 184 -8.15 -14.71 -8.88
CA GLU A 184 -6.72 -14.69 -9.20
C GLU A 184 -5.94 -13.76 -8.26
N GLU A 185 -6.52 -12.60 -7.90
CA GLU A 185 -5.90 -11.68 -6.93
C GLU A 185 -5.78 -12.32 -5.53
N ILE A 186 -6.82 -13.05 -5.10
CA ILE A 186 -6.80 -13.78 -3.83
C ILE A 186 -5.71 -14.86 -3.85
N LEU A 187 -5.69 -15.68 -4.91
CA LEU A 187 -4.71 -16.77 -5.04
C LEU A 187 -3.27 -16.23 -5.12
N ASN A 188 -3.03 -15.12 -5.81
CA ASN A 188 -1.72 -14.49 -5.90
C ASN A 188 -1.22 -13.96 -4.54
N ASN A 189 -2.12 -13.38 -3.73
CA ASN A 189 -1.76 -12.89 -2.40
C ASN A 189 -1.51 -14.04 -1.40
N LEU A 190 -2.26 -15.15 -1.51
CA LEU A 190 -2.09 -16.33 -0.66
C LEU A 190 -0.91 -17.22 -1.07
N ARG A 191 -0.37 -17.05 -2.29
CA ARG A 191 0.63 -17.93 -2.91
C ARG A 191 1.88 -18.19 -2.07
N TYR A 192 2.29 -17.22 -1.26
CA TYR A 192 3.52 -17.30 -0.45
C TYR A 192 3.25 -17.27 1.05
N GLN A 193 1.99 -17.44 1.46
CA GLN A 193 1.67 -17.46 2.88
C GLN A 193 2.21 -18.76 3.50
N PRO A 194 3.03 -18.67 4.57
CA PRO A 194 3.56 -19.87 5.21
C PRO A 194 2.40 -20.67 5.81
N VAL A 195 2.47 -21.99 5.64
CA VAL A 195 1.50 -22.94 6.20
C VAL A 195 2.22 -23.95 7.09
N GLU A 196 1.58 -24.37 8.16
CA GLU A 196 2.10 -25.42 9.03
C GLU A 196 1.89 -26.77 8.36
N LEU A 197 2.97 -27.53 8.19
CA LEU A 197 2.93 -28.88 7.66
C LEU A 197 3.22 -29.88 8.77
N GLY A 198 2.27 -30.78 9.02
CA GLY A 198 2.43 -31.92 9.92
C GLY A 198 2.40 -33.24 9.17
N CYS A 199 3.11 -34.25 9.64
CA CYS A 199 3.07 -35.59 9.07
C CYS A 199 2.77 -36.63 10.15
N VAL A 200 1.81 -37.52 9.89
CA VAL A 200 1.49 -38.62 10.79
C VAL A 200 2.18 -39.89 10.30
N MET A 201 3.26 -40.28 10.99
CA MET A 201 4.02 -41.50 10.69
C MET A 201 3.50 -42.73 11.42
N LEU A 202 3.12 -42.55 12.68
CA LEU A 202 2.72 -43.60 13.58
C LEU A 202 1.35 -43.27 14.15
N HIS A 203 0.50 -44.28 14.28
CA HIS A 203 -0.78 -44.16 14.98
C HIS A 203 -0.89 -45.21 16.08
N GLY A 204 -1.47 -44.84 17.20
CA GLY A 204 -1.75 -45.71 18.33
C GLY A 204 -2.95 -45.19 19.10
N GLN A 205 -3.56 -46.06 19.90
CA GLN A 205 -4.59 -45.68 20.85
C GLN A 205 -4.18 -46.22 22.22
N CYS A 206 -4.36 -45.41 23.25
CA CYS A 206 -4.17 -45.82 24.64
C CYS A 206 -5.24 -45.15 25.50
N THR A 207 -5.39 -45.64 26.73
CA THR A 207 -6.25 -45.04 27.73
C THR A 207 -5.58 -43.82 28.37
N LEU A 208 -6.37 -42.95 28.98
CA LEU A 208 -5.85 -41.80 29.74
C LEU A 208 -4.95 -42.26 30.92
N HIS A 209 -5.30 -43.37 31.56
CA HIS A 209 -4.52 -43.92 32.68
C HIS A 209 -3.11 -44.36 32.25
N GLU A 210 -3.01 -45.07 31.13
CA GLU A 210 -1.72 -45.45 30.52
C GLU A 210 -0.91 -44.21 30.13
N LEU A 211 -1.55 -43.19 29.56
CA LEU A 211 -0.86 -41.96 29.15
C LEU A 211 -0.24 -41.21 30.35
N THR A 212 -0.94 -41.19 31.49
CA THR A 212 -0.48 -40.54 32.73
C THR A 212 0.62 -41.28 33.47
N SER A 213 0.85 -42.57 33.16
CA SER A 213 1.85 -43.42 33.82
C SER A 213 3.15 -43.55 33.02
N LEU A 214 3.22 -42.97 31.82
CA LEU A 214 4.40 -42.98 30.96
C LEU A 214 5.57 -42.17 31.56
N GLN A 215 6.76 -42.75 31.50
CA GLN A 215 8.03 -42.14 31.86
C GLN A 215 9.00 -42.10 30.66
N PRO A 216 10.00 -41.20 30.65
CA PRO A 216 11.03 -41.18 29.62
C PRO A 216 11.75 -42.53 29.52
N GLY A 217 11.70 -43.14 28.33
CA GLY A 217 12.28 -44.47 28.08
C GLY A 217 11.24 -45.58 27.92
N ASP A 218 9.98 -45.33 28.28
CA ASP A 218 8.90 -46.29 28.09
C ASP A 218 8.55 -46.47 26.61
N PHE A 219 8.22 -47.71 26.24
CA PHE A 219 7.84 -48.07 24.88
C PHE A 219 6.32 -47.98 24.70
N MET A 220 5.87 -47.11 23.79
CA MET A 220 4.47 -47.05 23.38
C MET A 220 4.28 -47.79 22.06
N PRO A 221 3.52 -48.90 22.02
CA PRO A 221 3.29 -49.64 20.79
C PRO A 221 2.45 -48.78 19.83
N MET A 222 3.03 -48.45 18.68
CA MET A 222 2.35 -47.73 17.61
C MET A 222 2.48 -48.49 16.29
N THR A 223 1.52 -48.29 15.41
CA THR A 223 1.49 -48.89 14.07
C THR A 223 2.01 -47.89 13.05
N LEU A 224 2.92 -48.34 12.18
CA LEU A 224 3.43 -47.55 11.07
C LEU A 224 2.36 -47.40 9.97
N CYS A 225 2.08 -46.15 9.60
CA CYS A 225 1.21 -45.84 8.47
C CYS A 225 1.85 -46.34 7.16
N LYS A 226 1.13 -47.16 6.38
CA LYS A 226 1.59 -47.59 5.04
C LYS A 226 1.66 -46.41 4.06
N ASN A 227 0.67 -45.53 4.13
CA ASN A 227 0.66 -44.23 3.45
C ASN A 227 0.61 -43.15 4.52
N LEU A 228 1.60 -42.27 4.52
CA LEU A 228 1.71 -41.13 5.42
C LEU A 228 0.62 -40.11 5.09
N THR A 229 0.02 -39.54 6.13
CA THR A 229 -0.92 -38.42 5.97
C THR A 229 -0.20 -37.12 6.26
N VAL A 230 -0.13 -36.24 5.25
CA VAL A 230 0.36 -34.87 5.39
C VAL A 230 -0.81 -33.96 5.71
N LYS A 231 -0.68 -33.24 6.82
CA LYS A 231 -1.66 -32.28 7.31
C LYS A 231 -1.19 -30.87 7.03
N VAL A 232 -2.06 -30.04 6.46
CA VAL A 232 -1.85 -28.61 6.31
C VAL A 232 -2.69 -27.91 7.38
N ASN A 233 -2.05 -27.19 8.30
CA ASN A 233 -2.69 -26.57 9.47
C ASN A 233 -3.59 -27.54 10.25
N GLY A 234 -3.09 -28.77 10.48
CA GLY A 234 -3.81 -29.82 11.22
C GLY A 234 -4.85 -30.61 10.41
N HIS A 235 -5.23 -30.15 9.21
CA HIS A 235 -6.19 -30.84 8.34
C HIS A 235 -5.49 -31.82 7.40
N PRO A 236 -5.90 -33.11 7.34
CA PRO A 236 -5.32 -34.07 6.40
C PRO A 236 -5.62 -33.65 4.96
N THR A 237 -4.57 -33.40 4.17
CA THR A 237 -4.70 -32.84 2.81
C THR A 237 -4.07 -33.73 1.75
N PHE A 238 -2.91 -34.33 2.04
CA PHE A 238 -2.20 -35.18 1.09
C PHE A 238 -1.84 -36.52 1.69
N PHE A 239 -1.63 -37.51 0.83
CA PHE A 239 -1.09 -38.82 1.18
C PHE A 239 0.22 -39.03 0.45
N GLY A 240 1.12 -39.81 1.05
CA GLY A 240 2.41 -40.08 0.42
C GLY A 240 3.21 -41.16 1.12
N LYS A 241 4.44 -41.36 0.66
CA LYS A 241 5.35 -42.38 1.18
C LYS A 241 6.59 -41.74 1.79
N LEU A 242 7.12 -42.39 2.82
CA LEU A 242 8.34 -41.93 3.46
C LEU A 242 9.51 -42.07 2.48
N GLN A 243 10.26 -40.99 2.30
CA GLN A 243 11.46 -40.96 1.47
C GLN A 243 12.60 -40.31 2.26
N SER A 244 13.85 -40.71 2.02
CA SER A 244 14.99 -39.97 2.55
C SER A 244 15.52 -39.03 1.47
N ILE A 245 15.63 -37.75 1.80
CA ILE A 245 16.15 -36.71 0.91
C ILE A 245 17.29 -36.02 1.67
N ASN A 246 18.50 -36.04 1.12
CA ASN A 246 19.68 -35.37 1.71
C ASN A 246 19.95 -35.68 3.20
N SER A 247 19.74 -36.93 3.62
CA SER A 247 19.86 -37.39 5.02
C SER A 247 18.75 -36.92 5.96
N GLU A 248 17.69 -36.30 5.45
CA GLU A 248 16.48 -35.95 6.18
C GLU A 248 15.31 -36.85 5.75
N LEU A 249 14.29 -36.94 6.61
CA LEU A 249 13.04 -37.64 6.30
C LEU A 249 12.10 -36.68 5.57
N GLY A 250 11.68 -37.07 4.37
CA GLY A 250 10.69 -36.39 3.55
C GLY A 250 9.50 -37.28 3.23
N VAL A 251 8.50 -36.71 2.58
CA VAL A 251 7.32 -37.42 2.09
C VAL A 251 7.19 -37.17 0.60
N GLU A 252 7.22 -38.24 -0.20
CA GLU A 252 6.86 -38.20 -1.60
C GLU A 252 5.33 -38.25 -1.70
N ILE A 253 4.71 -37.15 -2.14
CA ILE A 253 3.25 -37.04 -2.26
C ILE A 253 2.78 -37.90 -3.44
N ASP A 254 1.82 -38.79 -3.18
CA ASP A 254 1.16 -39.56 -4.24
C ASP A 254 0.23 -38.60 -5.03
N GLY A 255 0.41 -38.54 -6.36
CA GLY A 255 -0.35 -37.67 -7.27
C GLY A 255 -1.76 -38.16 -7.58
#